data_AF-A0A9E4LCB8-F1
#
_entry.id   AF-A0A9E4LCB8-F1
#
_cell.length_a   1.000
_cell.length_b   1.000
_cell.length_c   1.000
_cell.angle_alpha   90.00
_cell.angle_beta   90.00
_cell.angle_gamma   90.00
#
_symmetry.space_group_name_H-M   'P 1'
#
loop_
_entity.id
_entity.type
_entity.pdbx_description
1 polymer ?
#
loop_
_entity_poly.entity_id
_entity_poly.type
_entity_poly.pdbx_seq_one_letter_code
_entity_poly.pdbx_strand_id
1 'polypeptide(L)'
;MTTRLKRIAAVLASLDIARTVGFCEQRLGFRCVAQHEDYAIFQRDEVSVHYWLCSDRYIAQNTSCYVYVSDARSLYEDYQAQGIIHPNGPLQEQPWGLEFAVLDVDGNLYKFCEPA
;
A
#
# COMPACT_ATOMS: atom_id res chain seq x y z
N MET A 1 -15.63 -28.31 -15.01
CA MET A 1 -15.00 -27.61 -13.86
C MET A 1 -15.08 -26.12 -14.12
N THR A 2 -15.64 -25.34 -13.20
CA THR A 2 -15.71 -23.88 -13.29
C THR A 2 -14.44 -23.26 -12.71
N THR A 3 -13.86 -22.31 -13.43
CA THR A 3 -12.65 -21.59 -13.01
C THR A 3 -12.92 -20.74 -11.77
N ARG A 4 -12.00 -20.76 -10.80
CA ARG A 4 -12.07 -19.92 -9.58
C ARG A 4 -10.95 -18.87 -9.59
N LEU A 5 -11.33 -17.61 -9.42
CA LEU A 5 -10.41 -16.51 -9.14
C LEU A 5 -9.87 -16.66 -7.71
N LYS A 6 -8.55 -16.46 -7.51
CA LYS A 6 -7.89 -16.73 -6.22
C LYS A 6 -7.48 -15.47 -5.46
N ARG A 7 -6.83 -14.52 -6.14
CA ARG A 7 -6.22 -13.32 -5.55
C ARG A 7 -6.29 -12.16 -6.54
N ILE A 8 -6.15 -10.95 -6.01
CA ILE A 8 -5.91 -9.72 -6.75
C ILE A 8 -4.59 -9.11 -6.25
N ALA A 9 -3.95 -8.29 -7.07
CA ALA A 9 -2.82 -7.47 -6.67
C ALA A 9 -3.10 -6.02 -7.11
N ALA A 10 -2.84 -5.07 -6.22
CA ALA A 10 -2.82 -3.67 -6.61
C ALA A 10 -1.58 -3.40 -7.49
N VAL A 11 -1.71 -2.50 -8.46
CA VAL A 11 -0.60 -2.10 -9.34
C VAL A 11 -0.51 -0.58 -9.29
N LEU A 12 0.52 -0.07 -8.62
CA LEU A 12 0.72 1.34 -8.28
C LEU A 12 1.82 1.98 -9.14
N ALA A 13 1.85 3.30 -9.24
CA ALA A 13 2.84 4.01 -10.05
C ALA A 13 4.05 4.40 -9.21
N SER A 14 5.26 4.24 -9.74
CA SER A 14 6.51 4.60 -9.08
C SER A 14 7.36 5.49 -9.98
N LEU A 15 7.87 6.61 -9.47
CA LEU A 15 8.84 7.44 -10.21
C LEU A 15 10.25 6.85 -10.21
N ASP A 16 10.56 6.03 -9.19
CA ASP A 16 11.85 5.39 -9.00
C ASP A 16 11.65 4.05 -8.27
N ILE A 17 11.82 2.94 -8.98
CA ILE A 17 11.59 1.60 -8.44
C ILE A 17 12.48 1.32 -7.22
N ALA A 18 13.75 1.74 -7.24
CA ALA A 18 14.67 1.46 -6.14
C ALA A 18 14.27 2.22 -4.87
N ARG A 19 13.83 3.48 -5.01
CA ARG A 19 13.30 4.26 -3.88
C ARG A 19 12.01 3.64 -3.32
N THR A 20 11.12 3.17 -4.20
CA THR A 20 9.88 2.49 -3.81
C THR A 20 10.16 1.20 -3.07
N VAL A 21 11.13 0.40 -3.50
CA VAL A 21 11.57 -0.80 -2.78
C VAL A 21 11.98 -0.45 -1.35
N GLY A 22 12.82 0.57 -1.18
CA GLY A 22 13.23 1.02 0.16
C GLY A 22 12.06 1.40 1.05
N PHE A 23 11.06 2.12 0.52
CA PHE A 23 9.87 2.48 1.28
C PHE A 23 9.01 1.28 1.64
N CYS A 24 8.71 0.40 0.68
CA CYS A 24 7.88 -0.78 0.91
C CYS A 24 8.50 -1.72 1.94
N GLU A 25 9.81 -1.95 1.89
CA GLU A 25 10.50 -2.85 2.83
C GLU A 25 10.68 -2.24 4.21
N GLN A 26 11.11 -0.98 4.29
CA GLN A 26 11.50 -0.38 5.56
C GLN A 26 10.32 0.25 6.30
N ARG A 27 9.26 0.66 5.59
CA ARG A 27 8.15 1.44 6.16
C ARG A 27 6.84 0.69 6.18
N LEU A 28 6.48 0.05 5.06
CA LEU A 28 5.24 -0.72 4.96
C LEU A 28 5.39 -2.20 5.36
N GLY A 29 6.61 -2.66 5.61
CA GLY A 29 6.90 -4.05 6.01
C GLY A 29 6.59 -5.10 4.94
N PHE A 30 6.49 -4.70 3.67
CA PHE A 30 6.40 -5.64 2.55
C PHE A 30 7.78 -6.18 2.20
N ARG A 31 7.87 -7.41 1.73
CA ARG A 31 9.11 -7.96 1.16
C ARG A 31 9.11 -7.78 -0.36
N CYS A 32 10.21 -7.29 -0.93
CA CYS A 32 10.39 -7.34 -2.38
C CYS A 32 10.65 -8.79 -2.81
N VAL A 33 9.81 -9.33 -3.70
CA VAL A 33 9.95 -10.70 -4.22
C VAL A 33 10.45 -10.73 -5.67
N ALA A 34 10.31 -9.64 -6.41
CA ALA A 34 10.94 -9.43 -7.70
C ALA A 34 11.15 -7.94 -7.94
N GLN A 35 12.31 -7.57 -8.47
CA GLN A 35 12.64 -6.21 -8.88
C GLN A 35 13.25 -6.25 -10.28
N HIS A 36 12.72 -5.42 -11.16
CA HIS A 36 13.18 -5.17 -12.52
C HIS A 36 13.41 -3.66 -12.69
N GLU A 37 13.90 -3.26 -13.86
CA GLU A 37 14.17 -1.85 -14.17
C GLU A 37 12.88 -1.00 -14.11
N ASP A 38 11.78 -1.54 -14.63
CA ASP A 38 10.51 -0.84 -14.81
C ASP A 38 9.37 -1.41 -13.96
N TYR A 39 9.64 -2.39 -13.10
CA TYR A 39 8.61 -3.09 -12.33
C TYR A 39 9.13 -3.69 -11.03
N ALA A 40 8.30 -3.74 -10.00
CA ALA A 40 8.60 -4.47 -8.77
C ALA A 40 7.35 -5.13 -8.19
N ILE A 41 7.54 -6.28 -7.55
CA ILE A 41 6.50 -7.09 -6.91
C ILE A 41 6.83 -7.22 -5.43
N PHE A 42 5.85 -6.93 -4.59
CA PHE A 42 5.96 -6.93 -3.14
C PHE A 42 4.90 -7.82 -2.51
N GLN A 43 5.28 -8.50 -1.43
CA GLN A 43 4.38 -9.35 -0.67
C GLN A 43 4.49 -9.11 0.83
N ARG A 44 3.34 -8.99 1.49
CA ARG A 44 3.16 -9.04 2.95
C ARG A 44 1.95 -9.91 3.22
N ASP A 45 2.15 -11.00 3.95
CA ASP A 45 1.09 -11.99 4.19
C ASP A 45 0.45 -12.48 2.87
N GLU A 46 -0.88 -12.48 2.77
CA GLU A 46 -1.61 -12.81 1.54
C GLU A 46 -1.79 -11.62 0.58
N VAL A 47 -1.27 -10.44 0.92
CA VAL A 47 -1.41 -9.19 0.15
C VAL A 47 -0.24 -9.02 -0.80
N SER A 48 -0.56 -8.82 -2.08
CA SER A 48 0.42 -8.48 -3.12
C SER A 48 0.19 -7.06 -3.63
N VAL A 49 1.26 -6.30 -3.73
CA VAL A 49 1.26 -4.98 -4.37
C VAL A 49 2.42 -4.93 -5.35
N HIS A 50 2.13 -4.45 -6.55
CA HIS A 50 3.12 -4.26 -7.59
C HIS A 50 3.29 -2.78 -7.87
N TYR A 51 4.43 -2.43 -8.43
CA TYR A 51 4.72 -1.09 -8.92
C TYR A 51 5.26 -1.15 -10.33
N TRP A 52 4.80 -0.24 -11.17
CA TRP A 52 5.37 0.00 -12.50
C TRP A 52 6.04 1.38 -12.54
N LEU A 53 7.11 1.50 -13.33
CA LEU A 53 7.83 2.74 -13.52
C LEU A 53 7.02 3.72 -14.36
N CYS A 54 6.71 4.87 -13.77
CA CYS A 54 5.94 5.94 -14.36
C CYS A 54 6.71 7.25 -14.19
N SER A 55 6.85 8.05 -15.25
CA SER A 55 7.53 9.35 -15.14
C SER A 55 6.59 10.49 -14.71
N ASP A 56 5.27 10.26 -14.69
CA ASP A 56 4.27 11.27 -14.31
C ASP A 56 3.80 11.07 -12.87
N ARG A 57 4.23 11.99 -12.00
CA ARG A 57 3.84 11.99 -10.59
C ARG A 57 2.34 12.16 -10.38
N TYR A 58 1.65 12.87 -11.28
CA TYR A 58 0.22 13.10 -11.17
C TYR A 58 -0.57 11.77 -11.17
N ILE A 59 -0.07 10.76 -11.89
CA ILE A 59 -0.67 9.42 -11.90
C ILE A 59 -0.57 8.78 -10.51
N ALA A 60 0.60 8.79 -9.86
CA ALA A 60 0.77 8.25 -8.51
C ALA A 60 -0.14 8.96 -7.50
N GLN A 61 -0.21 10.30 -7.56
CA GLN A 61 -1.05 11.11 -6.66
C GLN A 61 -2.56 10.89 -6.81
N ASN A 62 -3.00 10.30 -7.92
CA ASN A 62 -4.40 9.95 -8.17
C ASN A 62 -4.63 8.43 -8.18
N THR A 63 -3.65 7.65 -7.72
CA THR A 63 -3.73 6.19 -7.60
C THR A 63 -3.89 5.79 -6.13
N SER A 64 -4.74 4.79 -5.88
CA SER A 64 -4.96 4.29 -4.52
C SER A 64 -5.18 2.78 -4.50
N CYS A 65 -4.96 2.17 -3.34
CA CYS A 65 -5.38 0.82 -3.04
C CYS A 65 -6.05 0.75 -1.66
N TYR A 66 -6.86 -0.29 -1.47
CA TYR A 66 -7.58 -0.55 -0.24
C TYR A 66 -7.16 -1.92 0.28
N VAL A 67 -6.60 -1.95 1.49
CA VAL A 67 -5.98 -3.13 2.10
C VAL A 67 -6.76 -3.47 3.36
N TYR A 68 -7.32 -4.68 3.39
CA TYR A 68 -7.99 -5.18 4.57
C TYR A 68 -6.97 -5.74 5.56
N VAL A 69 -7.10 -5.35 6.82
CA VAL A 69 -6.21 -5.76 7.91
C VAL A 69 -7.03 -6.34 9.06
N SER A 70 -6.40 -7.18 9.89
CA SER A 70 -7.05 -7.79 11.04
C SER A 70 -7.03 -6.92 12.30
N ASP A 71 -6.13 -5.93 12.36
CA ASP A 71 -5.98 -5.00 13.48
C ASP A 71 -5.49 -3.65 12.94
N ALA A 72 -6.43 -2.74 12.67
CA ALA A 72 -6.09 -1.43 12.11
C ALA A 72 -5.43 -0.52 13.14
N ARG A 73 -5.73 -0.68 14.44
CA ARG A 73 -5.20 0.17 15.50
C ARG A 73 -3.72 -0.09 15.75
N SER A 74 -3.33 -1.36 15.89
CA SER A 74 -1.92 -1.72 16.06
C SER A 74 -1.08 -1.27 14.86
N LEU A 75 -1.58 -1.48 13.64
CA LEU A 75 -0.85 -1.05 12.44
C LEU A 75 -0.74 0.48 12.34
N TYR A 76 -1.79 1.20 12.75
CA TYR A 76 -1.78 2.66 12.79
C TYR A 76 -0.74 3.19 13.77
N GLU A 77 -0.64 2.62 14.97
CA GLU A 77 0.36 3.02 15.98
C GLU A 77 1.79 2.83 15.46
N ASP A 78 2.07 1.69 14.82
CA ASP A 78 3.37 1.42 14.20
C ASP A 78 3.70 2.46 13.13
N TYR A 79 2.75 2.78 12.25
CA TYR A 79 2.96 3.74 11.16
C TYR A 79 2.97 5.20 11.63
N GLN A 80 2.28 5.51 12.72
CA GLN A 80 2.34 6.80 13.39
C GLN A 80 3.72 7.02 14.01
N ALA A 81 4.28 6.02 14.69
CA ALA A 81 5.64 6.08 15.23
C ALA A 81 6.70 6.30 14.14
N GLN A 82 6.44 5.79 12.93
CA GLN A 82 7.27 6.03 11.76
C GLN A 82 6.99 7.38 11.07
N GLY A 83 5.92 8.10 11.41
CA GLY A 83 5.56 9.37 10.79
C GLY A 83 5.12 9.28 9.32
N ILE A 84 4.48 8.17 8.91
CA ILE A 84 3.99 7.97 7.52
C ILE A 84 2.48 8.12 7.35
N ILE A 85 1.75 8.42 8.42
CA ILE A 85 0.30 8.64 8.37
C ILE A 85 -0.02 9.85 7.48
N HIS A 86 -1.00 9.69 6.60
CA HIS A 86 -1.50 10.79 5.77
C HIS A 86 -2.07 11.88 6.69
N PRO A 87 -1.69 13.17 6.52
CA PRO A 87 -2.17 14.26 7.39
C PRO A 87 -3.69 14.37 7.50
N ASN A 88 -4.39 14.16 6.38
CA ASN A 88 -5.86 14.10 6.30
C ASN A 88 -6.46 12.68 6.37
N GLY A 89 -5.68 11.67 6.80
CA GLY A 89 -6.13 10.28 6.90
C GLY A 89 -5.79 9.63 8.25
N PRO A 90 -6.09 10.27 9.40
CA PRO A 90 -5.92 9.64 10.70
C PRO A 90 -6.87 8.45 10.86
N LEU A 91 -6.61 7.61 11.88
CA LEU A 91 -7.50 6.50 12.24
C LEU A 91 -8.90 7.01 12.58
N GLN A 92 -9.90 6.47 11.89
CA GLN A 92 -11.28 6.91 12.01
C GLN A 92 -12.26 5.74 11.87
N GLU A 93 -13.33 5.76 12.68
CA GLU A 93 -14.48 4.87 12.50
C GLU A 93 -15.32 5.30 11.29
N GLN A 94 -15.65 4.32 10.45
CA GLN A 94 -16.55 4.46 9.31
C GLN A 94 -17.70 3.45 9.43
N PRO A 95 -18.81 3.62 8.69
CA PRO A 95 -19.93 2.67 8.71
C PRO A 95 -19.56 1.23 8.33
N TRP A 96 -18.42 1.02 7.67
CA TRP A 96 -17.93 -0.29 7.20
C TRP A 96 -16.75 -0.84 8.01
N GLY A 97 -16.16 -0.08 8.93
CA GLY A 97 -14.97 -0.52 9.66
C GLY A 97 -14.11 0.62 10.19
N LEU A 98 -12.97 0.27 10.77
CA LEU A 98 -11.95 1.18 11.26
C LEU A 98 -10.88 1.36 10.19
N GLU A 99 -10.65 2.58 9.70
CA GLU A 99 -9.69 2.84 8.62
C GLU A 99 -8.75 4.01 8.88
N PHE A 100 -7.60 4.00 8.20
CA PHE A 100 -6.66 5.12 8.11
C PHE A 100 -5.93 5.11 6.77
N ALA A 101 -5.15 6.15 6.48
CA ALA A 101 -4.40 6.22 5.23
C ALA A 101 -2.92 6.60 5.38
N VAL A 102 -2.13 6.15 4.42
CA VAL A 102 -0.69 6.44 4.26
C VAL A 102 -0.44 6.86 2.81
N LEU A 103 0.48 7.81 2.62
CA LEU A 103 1.08 8.08 1.31
C LEU A 103 2.42 7.39 1.21
N ASP A 104 2.69 6.80 0.06
CA ASP A 104 4.06 6.39 -0.26
C ASP A 104 4.93 7.58 -0.71
N VAL A 105 6.17 7.27 -1.11
CA VAL A 105 7.16 8.27 -1.54
C VAL A 105 6.74 9.07 -2.77
N ASP A 106 5.85 8.54 -3.60
CA ASP A 106 5.42 9.16 -4.85
C ASP A 106 4.03 9.81 -4.75
N GLY A 107 3.24 9.39 -3.78
CA GLY A 107 1.92 9.92 -3.46
C GLY A 107 0.78 8.94 -3.71
N ASN A 108 1.07 7.64 -3.93
CA ASN A 108 0.02 6.64 -3.97
C ASN A 108 -0.63 6.51 -2.59
N LEU A 109 -1.96 6.44 -2.57
CA LEU A 109 -2.72 6.35 -1.34
C LEU A 109 -2.96 4.89 -0.96
N TYR A 110 -2.44 4.47 0.19
CA TYR A 110 -2.82 3.23 0.85
C TYR A 110 -3.91 3.52 1.86
N LYS A 111 -5.08 2.89 1.70
CA LYS A 111 -6.12 2.85 2.75
C LYS A 111 -6.06 1.49 3.44
N PHE A 112 -5.88 1.47 4.75
CA PHE A 112 -5.92 0.26 5.56
C PHE A 112 -7.21 0.24 6.34
N CYS A 113 -7.93 -0.89 6.32
CA CYS A 113 -9.22 -1.02 6.98
C CYS A 113 -9.36 -2.36 7.69
N GLU A 114 -9.77 -2.31 8.95
CA GLU A 114 -10.33 -3.43 9.67
C GLU A 114 -11.85 -3.38 9.51
N PRO A 115 -12.48 -4.31 8.79
CA PRO A 115 -13.92 -4.28 8.56
C PRO A 115 -14.69 -4.56 9.86
N ALA A 116 -15.87 -3.95 9.99
CA ALA A 116 -16.76 -4.13 11.14
C ALA A 116 -17.38 -5.54 11.25
#